data_AF-A0A9D8NAN6-F1
#
_entry.id   AF-A0A9D8NAN6-F1
#
_cell.length_a   1.000
_cell.length_b   1.000
_cell.length_c   1.000
_cell.angle_alpha   90.00
_cell.angle_beta   90.00
_cell.angle_gamma   90.00
#
_symmetry.space_group_name_H-M   'P 1'
#
loop_
_entity.id
_entity.type
_entity.pdbx_description
1 polymer ?
#
loop_
_entity_poly.entity_id
_entity_poly.type
_entity_poly.pdbx_seq_one_letter_code
_entity_poly.pdbx_strand_id
1 'polypeptide(L)'
;MRKRAYTIEDVKKAVANNQSIAGVLRQLGLKPLGGNYRTINSIISEHGIDTSHFTGKGWNVGLAFKPNKGASESDIFVRDSAYKCSWRLREHYKKLTGIHCCERCKLEIWQGHPIPLEIHHINGDSTDNRLSNLILLCPNCHALTNNYRGRAKLSARSERTDAECRKFKEALTGKADGNLEPSL
;
A
#
# COMPACT_ATOMS: atom_id res chain seq x y z
N MET A 1 31.74 -32.39 23.24
CA MET A 1 30.34 -31.96 23.01
C MET A 1 29.85 -31.25 24.27
N ARG A 2 29.45 -29.97 24.20
CA ARG A 2 28.94 -29.25 25.40
C ARG A 2 27.70 -29.99 25.91
N LYS A 3 27.70 -30.39 27.18
CA LYS A 3 26.51 -30.98 27.82
C LYS A 3 25.41 -29.92 27.85
N ARG A 4 24.22 -30.27 27.37
CA ARG A 4 23.03 -29.42 27.53
C ARG A 4 22.67 -29.39 29.01
N ALA A 5 22.15 -28.26 29.48
CA ALA A 5 21.78 -28.07 30.88
C ALA A 5 20.50 -28.83 31.30
N TYR A 6 19.82 -29.48 30.36
CA TYR A 6 18.55 -30.19 30.56
C TYR A 6 18.58 -31.53 29.82
N THR A 7 17.84 -32.49 30.36
CA THR A 7 17.65 -33.83 29.82
C THR A 7 16.38 -33.90 28.96
N ILE A 8 16.18 -35.01 28.25
CA ILE A 8 14.96 -35.26 27.46
C ILE A 8 13.73 -35.32 28.39
N GLU A 9 13.88 -35.89 29.59
CA GLU A 9 12.81 -35.99 30.57
C GLU A 9 12.39 -34.63 31.11
N ASP A 10 13.33 -33.70 31.25
CA ASP A 10 13.03 -32.30 31.57
C ASP A 10 12.21 -31.63 30.46
N VAL A 11 12.50 -31.92 29.19
CA VAL A 11 11.73 -31.41 28.05
C VAL A 11 10.31 -31.98 28.05
N LYS A 12 10.13 -33.29 28.27
CA LYS A 12 8.79 -33.90 28.38
C LYS A 12 7.97 -33.26 29.51
N LYS A 13 8.58 -33.09 30.69
CA LYS A 13 7.93 -32.43 31.83
C LYS A 13 7.57 -30.98 31.54
N ALA A 14 8.46 -30.25 30.86
CA ALA A 14 8.21 -28.87 30.47
C ALA A 14 7.10 -28.76 29.41
N VAL A 15 7.04 -29.69 28.45
CA VAL A 15 5.95 -29.74 27.45
C VAL A 15 4.61 -30.05 28.10
N ALA A 16 4.54 -31.02 29.02
CA ALA A 16 3.30 -31.35 29.72
C ALA A 16 2.75 -30.19 30.56
N ASN A 17 3.64 -29.40 31.18
CA ASN A 17 3.26 -28.31 32.09
C ASN A 17 2.94 -26.98 31.39
N ASN A 18 3.18 -26.85 30.08
CA ASN A 18 2.98 -25.60 29.36
C ASN A 18 2.04 -25.78 28.17
N GLN A 19 1.50 -24.66 27.69
CA GLN A 19 0.68 -24.59 26.47
C GLN A 19 1.38 -23.87 25.31
N SER A 20 2.68 -23.57 25.45
CA SER A 20 3.46 -22.91 24.40
C SER A 20 4.95 -23.24 24.50
N ILE A 21 5.65 -23.27 23.36
CA ILE A 21 7.11 -23.46 23.30
C ILE A 21 7.85 -22.37 24.08
N ALA A 22 7.36 -21.13 24.09
CA ALA A 22 7.95 -20.06 24.89
C ALA A 22 7.87 -20.36 26.40
N GLY A 23 6.79 -20.98 26.87
CA GLY A 23 6.66 -21.47 28.25
C GLY A 23 7.64 -22.59 28.56
N VAL A 24 7.75 -23.58 27.66
CA VAL A 24 8.74 -24.67 27.74
C VAL A 24 10.15 -24.11 27.88
N LEU A 25 10.53 -23.15 27.02
CA LEU A 25 11.84 -22.51 27.05
C LEU A 25 12.12 -21.84 28.41
N ARG A 26 11.17 -21.06 28.92
CA ARG A 26 11.30 -20.40 30.23
C ARG A 26 11.47 -21.41 31.36
N GLN A 27 10.71 -22.50 31.36
CA GLN A 27 10.83 -23.55 32.37
C GLN A 27 12.17 -24.27 32.31
N LEU A 28 12.75 -24.46 31.12
CA LEU A 28 14.08 -25.03 30.92
C LEU A 28 15.23 -24.03 31.20
N GLY A 29 14.93 -22.82 31.68
CA GLY A 29 15.91 -21.77 31.92
C GLY A 29 16.49 -21.14 30.65
N LEU A 30 15.86 -21.39 29.49
CA LEU A 30 16.26 -20.85 28.20
C LEU A 30 15.51 -19.56 27.88
N LYS A 31 16.20 -18.62 27.24
CA LYS A 31 15.57 -17.41 26.72
C LYS A 31 14.71 -17.74 25.49
N PRO A 32 13.47 -17.22 25.39
CA PRO A 32 12.57 -17.46 24.27
C PRO A 32 12.99 -16.65 23.04
N LEU A 33 14.16 -16.96 22.47
CA LEU A 33 14.81 -16.23 21.37
C LEU A 33 15.21 -17.17 20.24
N GLY A 34 14.81 -16.81 19.02
CA GLY A 34 15.25 -17.38 17.73
C GLY A 34 15.68 -18.84 17.76
N GLY A 35 17.00 -19.08 17.81
CA GLY A 35 17.59 -20.42 17.73
C GLY A 35 17.10 -21.40 18.79
N ASN A 36 16.75 -20.94 19.99
CA ASN A 36 16.26 -21.82 21.06
C ASN A 36 14.92 -22.48 20.71
N TYR A 37 14.03 -21.77 20.00
CA TYR A 37 12.79 -22.37 19.48
C TYR A 37 13.10 -23.52 18.54
N ARG A 38 14.03 -23.31 17.61
CA ARG A 38 14.42 -24.33 16.63
C ARG A 38 15.02 -25.56 17.33
N THR A 39 15.87 -25.35 18.32
CA THR A 39 16.48 -26.44 19.09
C THR A 39 15.43 -27.27 19.84
N ILE A 40 14.52 -26.64 20.59
CA ILE A 40 13.48 -27.38 21.32
C ILE A 40 12.50 -28.06 20.37
N ASN A 41 12.10 -27.41 19.27
CA ASN A 41 11.24 -28.04 18.26
C ASN A 41 11.91 -29.27 17.63
N SER A 42 13.22 -29.23 17.37
CA SER A 42 13.98 -30.39 16.88
C SER A 42 13.93 -31.54 17.88
N ILE A 43 14.18 -31.26 19.16
CA ILE A 43 14.17 -32.27 20.23
C ILE A 43 12.78 -32.90 20.38
N ILE A 44 11.72 -32.09 20.38
CA ILE A 44 10.32 -32.54 20.45
C ILE A 44 10.00 -33.47 19.28
N SER A 45 10.38 -33.06 18.06
CA SER A 45 10.16 -33.85 16.84
C SER A 45 10.95 -35.16 16.84
N GLU A 46 12.23 -35.13 17.22
CA GLU A 46 13.11 -36.31 17.26
C GLU A 46 12.65 -37.35 18.28
N HIS A 47 12.03 -36.93 19.38
CA HIS A 47 11.60 -37.80 20.48
C HIS A 47 10.09 -38.08 20.50
N GLY A 48 9.36 -37.62 19.47
CA GLY A 48 7.92 -37.87 19.35
C GLY A 48 7.08 -37.34 20.52
N ILE A 49 7.47 -36.21 21.11
CA ILE A 49 6.76 -35.64 22.27
C ILE A 49 5.47 -34.97 21.77
N ASP A 50 4.31 -35.37 22.30
CA ASP A 50 3.04 -34.76 21.94
C ASP A 50 2.96 -33.30 22.40
N THR A 51 2.55 -32.42 21.48
CA THR A 51 2.35 -30.98 21.70
C THR A 51 0.98 -30.52 21.22
N SER A 52 0.06 -31.45 20.94
CA SER A 52 -1.28 -31.17 20.44
C SER A 52 -2.10 -30.23 21.34
N HIS A 53 -1.83 -30.22 22.65
CA HIS A 53 -2.46 -29.35 23.64
C HIS A 53 -1.93 -27.92 23.63
N PHE A 54 -0.90 -27.59 22.83
CA PHE A 54 -0.38 -26.24 22.74
C PHE A 54 -1.37 -25.32 22.05
N THR A 55 -1.77 -24.26 22.75
CA THR A 55 -2.78 -23.30 22.28
C THR A 55 -2.24 -22.35 21.20
N GLY A 56 -0.92 -22.35 20.98
CA GLY A 56 -0.26 -21.65 19.89
C GLY A 56 -0.66 -20.17 19.82
N LYS A 57 -1.51 -19.83 18.85
CA LYS A 57 -2.10 -18.50 18.67
C LYS A 57 -3.20 -18.24 19.70
N GLY A 58 -2.90 -18.35 20.99
CA GLY A 58 -3.89 -18.12 22.08
C GLY A 58 -4.60 -16.76 21.99
N TRP A 59 -3.97 -15.74 21.40
CA TRP A 59 -4.60 -14.43 21.09
C TRP A 59 -5.72 -14.50 20.03
N ASN A 60 -5.75 -15.57 19.25
CA ASN A 60 -6.72 -15.85 18.19
C ASN A 60 -7.79 -16.87 18.62
N VAL A 61 -7.52 -17.64 19.68
CA VAL A 61 -8.46 -18.62 20.20
C VAL A 61 -9.44 -17.91 21.16
N GLY A 62 -10.71 -17.82 20.76
CA GLY A 62 -11.78 -17.28 21.60
C GLY A 62 -11.86 -15.76 21.73
N LEU A 63 -10.94 -14.99 21.14
CA LEU A 63 -10.95 -13.53 21.18
C LEU A 63 -11.43 -12.90 19.86
N ALA A 64 -12.15 -11.79 20.04
CA ALA A 64 -12.92 -10.96 19.11
C ALA A 64 -12.19 -10.38 17.88
N PHE A 65 -11.11 -11.02 17.41
CA PHE A 65 -10.48 -10.66 16.15
C PHE A 65 -11.37 -11.13 14.99
N LYS A 66 -12.28 -10.24 14.57
CA LYS A 66 -12.99 -10.39 13.31
C LYS A 66 -12.06 -9.87 12.21
N PRO A 67 -11.61 -10.70 11.26
CA PRO A 67 -10.88 -10.18 10.11
C PRO A 67 -11.75 -9.11 9.45
N ASN A 68 -11.16 -7.95 9.14
CA ASN A 68 -11.89 -6.89 8.44
C ASN A 68 -12.40 -7.49 7.12
N LYS A 69 -13.73 -7.50 6.93
CA LYS A 69 -14.37 -8.09 5.75
C LYS A 69 -14.02 -7.35 4.45
N GLY A 70 -13.26 -6.26 4.53
CA GLY A 70 -12.97 -5.36 3.41
C GLY A 70 -14.13 -4.39 3.21
N ALA A 71 -13.88 -3.31 2.48
CA ALA A 71 -14.94 -2.42 2.02
C ALA A 71 -15.68 -3.09 0.86
N SER A 72 -17.01 -2.96 0.83
CA SER A 72 -17.80 -3.43 -0.30
C SER A 72 -17.59 -2.52 -1.52
N GLU A 73 -17.88 -3.01 -2.73
CA GLU A 73 -17.77 -2.18 -3.95
C GLU A 73 -18.67 -0.94 -3.88
N SER A 74 -19.86 -1.06 -3.27
CA SER A 74 -20.77 0.06 -3.02
C SER A 74 -20.23 1.09 -2.03
N ASP A 75 -19.33 0.72 -1.12
CA ASP A 75 -18.68 1.67 -0.20
C ASP A 75 -17.42 2.30 -0.82
N ILE A 76 -16.82 1.63 -1.81
CA ILE A 76 -15.60 2.08 -2.48
C ILE A 76 -15.95 3.13 -3.53
N PHE A 77 -16.89 2.85 -4.43
CA PHE A 77 -17.15 3.65 -5.64
C PHE A 77 -18.16 4.79 -5.39
N VAL A 78 -17.91 5.60 -4.36
CA VAL A 78 -18.74 6.73 -3.95
C VAL A 78 -17.93 8.03 -3.91
N ARG A 79 -18.65 9.15 -3.85
CA ARG A 79 -18.05 10.44 -3.51
C ARG A 79 -17.67 10.45 -2.03
N ASP A 80 -16.62 11.20 -1.67
CA ASP A 80 -16.12 11.34 -0.29
C ASP A 80 -15.76 9.99 0.36
N SER A 81 -15.25 9.06 -0.46
CA SER A 81 -14.89 7.72 -0.02
C SER A 81 -13.72 7.76 0.96
N ALA A 82 -13.86 7.05 2.07
CA ALA A 82 -12.75 6.80 3.00
C ALA A 82 -11.68 5.86 2.41
N TYR A 83 -11.94 5.25 1.24
CA TYR A 83 -11.05 4.29 0.60
C TYR A 83 -9.92 4.99 -0.18
N LYS A 84 -8.77 5.16 0.46
CA LYS A 84 -7.62 5.91 -0.10
C LYS A 84 -6.55 5.05 -0.76
N CYS A 85 -6.64 3.73 -0.66
CA CYS A 85 -5.61 2.82 -1.17
C CYS A 85 -5.69 2.69 -2.70
N SER A 86 -4.97 3.55 -3.42
CA SER A 86 -4.99 3.64 -4.89
C SER A 86 -4.72 2.31 -5.61
N TRP A 87 -3.75 1.52 -5.12
CA TRP A 87 -3.42 0.24 -5.74
C TRP A 87 -4.60 -0.75 -5.66
N ARG A 88 -5.32 -0.79 -4.53
CA ARG A 88 -6.47 -1.68 -4.38
C ARG A 88 -7.68 -1.15 -5.13
N LEU A 89 -7.89 0.18 -5.12
CA LEU A 89 -8.95 0.82 -5.90
C LEU A 89 -8.82 0.45 -7.38
N ARG A 90 -7.59 0.46 -7.90
CA ARG A 90 -7.28 -0.02 -9.26
C ARG A 90 -7.71 -1.46 -9.47
N GLU A 91 -7.38 -2.37 -8.57
CA GLU A 91 -7.75 -3.78 -8.73
C GLU A 91 -9.26 -4.00 -8.65
N HIS A 92 -9.97 -3.26 -7.77
CA HIS A 92 -11.43 -3.26 -7.75
C HIS A 92 -12.02 -2.73 -9.06
N TYR A 93 -11.49 -1.63 -9.60
CA TYR A 93 -11.94 -1.05 -10.86
C TYR A 93 -11.74 -2.02 -12.03
N LYS A 94 -10.56 -2.64 -12.15
CA LYS A 94 -10.27 -3.66 -13.16
C LYS A 94 -11.23 -4.85 -13.05
N LYS A 95 -11.44 -5.36 -11.83
CA LYS A 95 -12.33 -6.50 -11.59
C LYS A 95 -13.77 -6.18 -12.01
N LEU A 96 -14.25 -4.98 -11.73
CA LEU A 96 -15.62 -4.58 -12.04
C LEU A 96 -15.83 -4.30 -13.53
N THR A 97 -14.86 -3.67 -14.20
CA THR A 97 -14.97 -3.22 -15.60
C THR A 97 -14.43 -4.22 -16.61
N GLY A 98 -13.57 -5.16 -16.20
CA GLY A 98 -12.84 -6.06 -17.09
C GLY A 98 -11.72 -5.39 -17.90
N ILE A 99 -11.39 -4.13 -17.61
CA ILE A 99 -10.39 -3.36 -18.36
C ILE A 99 -9.00 -3.68 -17.85
N HIS A 100 -8.13 -4.15 -18.75
CA HIS A 100 -6.73 -4.49 -18.46
C HIS A 100 -5.71 -3.70 -19.29
N CYS A 101 -6.16 -2.70 -20.04
CA CYS A 101 -5.33 -1.83 -20.87
C CYS A 101 -5.47 -0.35 -20.47
N CYS A 102 -4.62 0.50 -21.03
CA CYS A 102 -4.75 1.94 -20.86
C CYS A 102 -6.01 2.44 -21.58
N GLU A 103 -6.92 3.09 -20.88
CA GLU A 103 -8.18 3.57 -21.48
C GLU A 103 -7.97 4.71 -22.48
N ARG A 104 -6.82 5.40 -22.44
CA ARG A 104 -6.47 6.46 -23.39
C ARG A 104 -5.76 5.97 -24.64
N CYS A 105 -4.59 5.33 -24.49
CA CYS A 105 -3.80 4.87 -25.64
C CYS A 105 -4.10 3.44 -26.09
N LYS A 106 -4.98 2.73 -25.37
CA LYS A 106 -5.42 1.35 -25.65
C LYS A 106 -4.30 0.30 -25.66
N LEU A 107 -3.08 0.66 -25.26
CA LEU A 107 -1.98 -0.28 -25.11
C LEU A 107 -2.20 -1.19 -23.91
N GLU A 108 -1.89 -2.47 -24.09
CA GLU A 108 -1.91 -3.51 -23.05
C GLU A 108 -0.50 -4.02 -22.74
N ILE A 109 0.40 -4.01 -23.73
CA ILE A 109 1.77 -4.52 -23.59
C ILE A 109 2.76 -3.38 -23.83
N TRP A 110 3.80 -3.32 -23.00
CA TRP A 110 4.95 -2.44 -23.16
C TRP A 110 6.24 -3.24 -22.96
N GLN A 111 7.14 -3.21 -23.96
CA GLN A 111 8.41 -3.97 -23.95
C GLN A 111 8.24 -5.47 -23.63
N GLY A 112 7.18 -6.10 -24.14
CA GLY A 112 6.90 -7.52 -23.90
C GLY A 112 6.27 -7.85 -22.55
N HIS A 113 5.98 -6.85 -21.71
CA HIS A 113 5.33 -7.02 -20.41
C HIS A 113 3.96 -6.33 -20.37
N PRO A 114 3.01 -6.78 -19.51
CA PRO A 114 1.78 -6.04 -19.27
C PRO A 114 2.07 -4.60 -18.84
N ILE A 115 1.39 -3.65 -19.47
CA ILE A 115 1.61 -2.24 -19.21
C ILE A 115 1.21 -1.92 -17.76
N PRO A 116 2.04 -1.18 -16.99
CA PRO A 116 1.62 -0.70 -15.69
C PRO A 116 0.45 0.27 -15.86
N LEU A 117 -0.53 0.18 -14.97
CA LEU A 117 -1.72 1.02 -14.98
C LEU A 117 -1.91 1.72 -13.63
N GLU A 118 -2.40 2.95 -13.70
CA GLU A 118 -2.63 3.85 -12.59
C GLU A 118 -4.07 4.37 -12.67
N ILE A 119 -4.72 4.51 -11.51
CA ILE A 119 -6.02 5.18 -11.44
C ILE A 119 -5.80 6.69 -11.49
N HIS A 120 -6.52 7.33 -12.38
CA HIS A 120 -6.59 8.78 -12.49
C HIS A 120 -8.00 9.25 -12.12
N HIS A 121 -8.07 10.25 -11.25
CA HIS A 121 -9.31 10.96 -10.93
C HIS A 121 -9.46 12.14 -11.88
N ILE A 122 -10.50 12.11 -12.72
CA ILE A 122 -10.72 13.10 -13.78
C ILE A 122 -10.85 14.52 -13.18
N ASN A 123 -11.59 14.65 -12.08
CA ASN A 123 -11.74 15.92 -11.35
C ASN A 123 -10.52 16.31 -10.48
N GLY A 124 -9.51 15.43 -10.34
CA GLY A 124 -8.34 15.65 -9.49
C GLY A 124 -8.57 15.49 -7.98
N ASP A 125 -9.77 15.09 -7.56
CA ASP A 125 -10.12 14.81 -6.16
C ASP A 125 -9.99 13.31 -5.87
N SER A 126 -9.01 12.95 -5.05
CA SER A 126 -8.72 11.57 -4.66
C SER A 126 -9.77 10.92 -3.75
N THR A 127 -10.77 11.69 -3.29
CA THR A 127 -11.87 11.18 -2.44
C THR A 127 -13.11 10.82 -3.26
N ASP A 128 -13.20 11.28 -4.51
CA ASP A 128 -14.32 10.97 -5.40
C ASP A 128 -14.02 9.72 -6.22
N ASN A 129 -14.33 8.55 -5.64
CA ASN A 129 -14.08 7.26 -6.24
C ASN A 129 -15.24 6.78 -7.14
N ARG A 130 -16.21 7.62 -7.49
CA ARG A 130 -17.28 7.22 -8.41
C ARG A 130 -16.69 6.75 -9.73
N LEU A 131 -17.21 5.65 -10.30
CA LEU A 131 -16.69 5.08 -11.55
C LEU A 131 -16.60 6.10 -12.70
N SER A 132 -17.58 6.99 -12.80
CA SER A 132 -17.60 8.07 -13.80
C SER A 132 -16.46 9.10 -13.65
N ASN A 133 -15.81 9.15 -12.49
CA ASN A 133 -14.69 10.04 -12.19
C ASN A 133 -13.33 9.31 -12.27
N LEU A 134 -13.32 7.99 -12.44
CA LEU A 134 -12.10 7.20 -12.52
C LEU A 134 -11.78 6.83 -13.97
N ILE A 135 -10.50 6.80 -14.28
CA ILE A 135 -10.00 6.27 -15.55
C ILE A 135 -8.65 5.58 -15.33
N LEU A 136 -8.46 4.44 -15.99
CA LEU A 136 -7.26 3.63 -15.89
C LEU A 136 -6.26 4.04 -16.98
N LEU A 137 -5.12 4.62 -16.58
CA LEU A 137 -4.12 5.17 -17.50
C LEU A 137 -2.76 4.52 -17.29
N CYS A 138 -1.97 4.38 -18.37
CA CYS A 138 -0.55 4.07 -18.23
C CYS A 138 0.25 5.30 -17.74
N PRO A 139 1.46 5.13 -17.17
CA PRO A 139 2.27 6.24 -16.64
C PRO A 139 2.50 7.37 -17.65
N ASN A 140 2.70 7.03 -18.92
CA ASN A 140 2.91 8.02 -19.98
C ASN A 140 1.64 8.83 -20.25
N CYS A 141 0.48 8.18 -20.34
CA CYS A 141 -0.80 8.87 -20.53
C CYS A 141 -1.20 9.68 -19.30
N HIS A 142 -0.93 9.16 -18.10
CA HIS A 142 -1.23 9.83 -16.85
C HIS A 142 -0.39 11.09 -16.68
N ALA A 143 0.90 11.06 -17.06
CA ALA A 143 1.79 12.21 -17.06
C ALA A 143 1.29 13.39 -17.93
N LEU A 144 0.44 13.11 -18.91
CA LEU A 144 -0.16 14.13 -19.79
C LEU A 144 -1.45 14.74 -19.21
N THR A 145 -1.91 14.33 -18.03
CA THR A 145 -3.11 14.90 -17.40
C THR A 145 -2.81 16.23 -16.71
N ASN A 146 -3.81 17.12 -16.63
CA ASN A 146 -3.66 18.45 -16.04
C ASN A 146 -3.35 18.39 -14.53
N ASN A 147 -3.91 17.38 -13.84
CA ASN A 147 -3.77 17.20 -12.40
C ASN A 147 -2.62 16.26 -12.01
N TYR A 148 -1.80 15.81 -12.96
CA TYR A 148 -0.71 14.85 -12.71
C TYR A 148 0.24 15.36 -11.62
N ARG A 149 0.41 14.58 -10.55
CA ARG A 149 1.30 14.88 -9.41
C ARG A 149 1.16 16.31 -8.87
N GLY A 150 -0.06 16.84 -8.87
CA GLY A 150 -0.32 18.19 -8.38
C GLY A 150 0.16 19.29 -9.31
N ARG A 151 0.37 19.02 -10.61
CA ARG A 151 0.67 20.04 -11.63
C ARG A 151 -0.32 21.21 -11.62
N ALA A 152 -1.60 20.93 -11.40
CA ALA A 152 -2.63 21.96 -11.27
C ALA A 152 -2.60 22.72 -9.92
N LYS A 153 -1.83 22.24 -8.93
CA LYS A 153 -1.60 22.94 -7.66
C LYS A 153 -0.31 23.74 -7.79
N LEU A 154 -0.42 25.00 -8.20
CA LEU A 154 0.72 25.89 -8.10
C LEU A 154 1.11 25.99 -6.62
N SER A 155 2.38 25.72 -6.33
CA SER A 155 2.92 26.09 -5.02
C SER A 155 3.05 27.61 -4.97
N ALA A 156 2.94 28.22 -3.79
CA ALA A 156 3.18 29.67 -3.62
C ALA A 156 4.56 30.13 -4.17
N ARG A 157 5.53 29.22 -4.29
CA ARG A 157 6.81 29.48 -4.98
C ARG A 157 6.63 29.52 -6.50
N SER A 158 5.92 28.56 -7.08
CA SER A 158 5.61 28.51 -8.52
C SER A 158 4.78 29.71 -8.97
N GLU A 159 3.83 30.17 -8.16
CA GLU A 159 3.02 31.36 -8.46
C GLU A 159 3.88 32.62 -8.56
N ARG A 160 4.84 32.79 -7.62
CA ARG A 160 5.79 33.91 -7.64
C ARG A 160 6.68 33.87 -8.87
N THR A 161 7.28 32.71 -9.17
CA THR A 161 8.14 32.56 -10.35
C THR A 161 7.36 32.77 -11.66
N ASP A 162 6.12 32.30 -11.76
CA ASP A 162 5.27 32.51 -12.93
C ASP A 162 4.90 34.00 -13.11
N ALA A 163 4.62 34.70 -12.01
CA ALA A 163 4.40 36.15 -12.02
C ALA A 163 5.67 36.94 -12.40
N GLU A 164 6.84 36.55 -11.91
CA GLU A 164 8.13 37.15 -12.28
C GLU A 164 8.45 36.91 -13.76
N CYS A 165 8.24 35.69 -14.26
CA CYS A 165 8.39 35.35 -15.69
C CYS A 165 7.43 36.14 -16.58
N ARG A 166 6.18 36.37 -16.15
CA ARG A 166 5.21 37.21 -16.87
C ARG A 166 5.68 38.67 -16.94
N LYS A 167 6.08 39.26 -15.81
CA LYS A 167 6.64 40.63 -15.76
C LYS A 167 7.86 40.78 -16.67
N PHE A 168 8.74 39.78 -16.69
CA PHE A 168 9.89 39.79 -17.58
C PHE A 168 9.50 39.70 -19.06
N LYS A 169 8.53 38.84 -19.43
CA LYS A 169 8.01 38.76 -20.79
C LYS A 169 7.28 40.04 -21.23
N GLU A 170 6.51 40.67 -20.34
CA GLU A 170 5.85 41.96 -20.59
C GLU A 170 6.88 43.08 -20.81
N ALA A 171 7.93 43.13 -19.99
CA ALA A 171 9.05 44.06 -20.16
C ALA A 171 9.79 43.85 -21.50
N LEU A 172 9.91 42.61 -21.97
CA LEU A 172 10.52 42.29 -23.26
C LEU A 172 9.62 42.61 -24.46
N THR A 173 8.30 42.58 -24.29
CA THR A 173 7.32 42.78 -25.38
C THR A 173 6.85 44.22 -25.52
N GLY A 174 7.27 45.12 -24.62
CA GLY A 174 7.26 46.56 -24.86
C GLY A 174 5.89 47.17 -25.16
N LYS A 175 4.81 46.72 -24.50
CA LYS A 175 3.55 47.47 -24.52
C LYS A 175 3.55 48.51 -23.42
N ALA A 176 4.23 49.63 -23.69
CA ALA A 176 3.86 50.90 -23.10
C ALA A 176 2.73 51.48 -23.95
N ASP A 177 1.63 51.86 -23.31
CA ASP A 177 0.51 52.56 -23.93
C ASP A 177 1.02 53.78 -24.71
N GLY A 178 0.76 53.80 -26.01
CA GLY A 178 1.14 54.88 -26.90
C GLY A 178 0.02 55.10 -27.91
N ASN A 179 -0.92 55.98 -27.56
CA ASN A 179 -1.89 56.54 -28.48
C ASN A 179 -1.17 57.02 -29.76
N LEU A 180 -1.53 56.45 -30.91
CA LEU A 180 -1.47 57.19 -32.17
C LEU A 180 -2.89 57.64 -32.50
N GLU A 181 -3.14 58.91 -32.25
CA GLU A 181 -4.26 59.68 -32.82
C GLU A 181 -4.28 59.53 -34.35
N PRO A 182 -5.47 59.42 -34.97
CA PRO A 182 -5.59 59.34 -36.42
C PRO A 182 -5.54 60.75 -37.01
N SER A 183 -4.44 61.12 -37.66
CA SER A 183 -4.38 62.32 -38.50
C SER A 183 -4.44 61.94 -39.99
N LEU A 184 -5.63 62.16 -40.55
CA LEU A 184 -6.03 62.48 -41.94
C LEU A 184 -5.29 61.82 -43.12
#